data_AF-A0A715VIC3-F1
#
_entry.id   AF-A0A715VIC3-F1
#
_cell.length_a   1.000
_cell.length_b   1.000
_cell.length_c   1.000
_cell.angle_alpha   90.00
_cell.angle_beta   90.00
_cell.angle_gamma   90.00
#
_symmetry.space_group_name_H-M   'P 1'
#
loop_
_entity.id
_entity.type
_entity.pdbx_description
1 polymer ?
#
loop_
_entity_poly.entity_id
_entity_poly.type
_entity_poly.pdbx_seq_one_letter_code
_entity_poly.pdbx_strand_id
1 'polypeptide(L)'
;ETGMPPFNDADAGVQTWQTTQESSPSVQSTETMTVRTGEDMSQLARDVKTELDNRDEKIQATLNMLHDSINKLGEAIKKDEEYAQETRRQLDDIRSRLNGIMTQKSVTESSSTPHPAKKKTSSVLNGMKIMSMETGMAWIRWQGSTWAVREGQTLGNVVIQRIDPTTRTIITSAGTLR
;
A
#
# COMPACT_ATOMS: atom_id res chain seq x y z
N GLU A 1 7.69 15.90 25.77
CA GLU A 1 7.61 14.44 25.57
C GLU A 1 6.60 14.18 24.46
N THR A 2 6.90 13.49 23.36
CA THR A 2 7.94 12.48 23.11
C THR A 2 8.26 12.52 21.61
N GLY A 3 9.53 12.74 21.25
CA GLY A 3 9.98 12.84 19.87
C GLY A 3 10.16 11.45 19.24
N MET A 4 9.69 11.31 18.00
CA MET A 4 10.02 10.18 17.12
C MET A 4 11.45 10.36 16.55
N PRO A 5 12.23 9.28 16.39
CA PRO A 5 13.55 9.35 15.77
C PRO A 5 13.43 9.56 14.26
N PRO A 6 14.37 10.29 13.61
CA PRO A 6 14.43 10.36 12.16
C PRO A 6 14.99 9.06 11.57
N PHE A 7 14.38 8.61 10.47
CA PHE A 7 14.86 7.52 9.65
C PHE A 7 16.19 7.94 9.02
N ASN A 8 17.23 7.18 9.35
CA ASN A 8 18.59 7.38 8.86
C ASN A 8 18.64 7.05 7.37
N ASP A 9 19.15 8.00 6.57
CA ASP A 9 19.46 7.85 5.15
C ASP A 9 20.37 6.63 4.93
N ALA A 10 19.84 5.64 4.20
CA ALA A 10 20.64 4.55 3.68
C ALA A 10 21.45 5.08 2.49
N ASP A 11 22.75 5.24 2.75
CA ASP A 11 23.84 5.35 1.79
C ASP A 11 23.68 4.29 0.69
N ALA A 12 23.07 4.67 -0.42
CA ALA A 12 23.10 3.91 -1.66
C ALA A 12 24.45 4.18 -2.34
N GLY A 13 25.51 3.60 -1.77
CA GLY A 13 26.82 3.54 -2.39
C GLY A 13 26.80 2.66 -3.64
N VAL A 14 26.36 3.23 -4.77
CA VAL A 14 26.55 2.64 -6.09
C VAL A 14 28.04 2.75 -6.42
N GLN A 15 28.82 1.69 -6.16
CA GLN A 15 30.23 1.67 -6.57
C GLN A 15 30.32 1.65 -8.11
N THR A 16 30.68 2.79 -8.68
CA THR A 16 31.08 2.92 -10.08
C THR A 16 32.46 2.31 -10.26
N TRP A 17 32.58 1.30 -11.13
CA TRP A 17 33.87 0.78 -11.58
C TRP A 17 34.57 1.85 -12.45
N GLN A 18 35.48 2.64 -11.86
CA GLN A 18 36.39 3.48 -12.63
C GLN A 18 37.67 2.71 -12.92
N THR A 19 37.87 2.40 -14.20
CA THR A 19 39.15 1.97 -14.73
C THR A 19 40.05 3.20 -14.83
N THR A 20 41.20 3.20 -14.14
CA THR A 20 42.23 4.21 -14.34
C THR A 20 43.39 3.56 -15.07
N GLN A 21 43.53 3.95 -16.34
CA GLN A 21 44.63 3.58 -17.22
C GLN A 21 45.95 4.19 -16.76
N GLU A 22 46.95 3.30 -16.65
CA GLU A 22 48.34 3.41 -17.09
C GLU A 22 49.18 4.67 -16.76
N SER A 23 50.21 4.46 -15.94
CA SER A 23 51.53 5.06 -16.13
C SER A 23 52.60 4.10 -15.60
N SER A 24 53.35 3.49 -16.53
CA SER A 24 54.71 2.96 -16.29
C SER A 24 55.71 3.96 -16.88
N PRO A 25 57.00 4.02 -16.48
CA PRO A 25 57.82 2.87 -16.07
C PRO A 25 58.84 3.11 -14.94
N SER A 26 59.38 2.03 -14.36
CA SER A 26 60.83 1.84 -14.13
C SER A 26 61.11 0.42 -13.66
N VAL A 27 61.66 -0.39 -14.55
CA VAL A 27 62.22 -1.72 -14.26
C VAL A 27 63.64 -1.55 -13.74
N GLN A 28 63.86 -1.73 -12.44
CA GLN A 28 65.18 -2.12 -11.94
C GLN A 28 65.08 -2.84 -10.60
N SER A 29 65.07 -4.16 -10.65
CA SER A 29 65.99 -5.00 -9.86
C SER A 29 65.79 -6.44 -10.29
N THR A 30 66.83 -7.00 -10.90
CA THR A 30 67.03 -8.44 -11.06
C THR A 30 67.13 -9.07 -9.68
N GLU A 31 66.01 -9.52 -9.13
CA GLU A 31 66.02 -10.57 -8.11
C GLU A 31 65.83 -11.91 -8.83
N THR A 32 66.85 -12.74 -8.69
CA THR A 32 66.92 -14.12 -9.17
C THR A 32 65.66 -14.89 -8.77
N MET A 33 64.81 -15.21 -9.75
CA MET A 33 63.75 -16.22 -9.58
C MET A 33 64.40 -17.58 -9.34
N THR A 34 64.59 -17.91 -8.07
CA THR A 34 64.80 -19.29 -7.64
C THR A 34 63.42 -19.95 -7.66
N VAL A 35 63.24 -20.89 -8.57
CA VAL A 35 62.05 -21.73 -8.75
C VAL A 35 61.65 -22.36 -7.41
N ARG A 36 60.64 -21.79 -6.74
CA ARG A 36 59.88 -22.39 -5.62
C ARG A 36 58.49 -22.86 -6.05
N THR A 37 58.34 -23.18 -7.33
CA THR A 37 57.06 -23.36 -8.03
C THR A 37 56.15 -24.47 -7.46
N GLY A 38 56.71 -25.46 -6.75
CA GLY A 38 55.92 -26.54 -6.13
C GLY A 38 55.18 -26.14 -4.85
N GLU A 39 55.79 -25.29 -4.01
CA GLU A 39 55.17 -24.81 -2.76
C GLU A 39 54.09 -23.77 -3.05
N ASP A 40 54.37 -22.84 -3.98
CA ASP A 40 53.40 -21.80 -4.39
C ASP A 40 52.14 -22.40 -5.03
N MET A 41 52.29 -23.43 -5.88
CA MET A 41 51.14 -24.12 -6.50
C MET A 41 50.30 -24.88 -5.47
N SER A 42 50.95 -25.47 -4.47
CA SER A 42 50.28 -26.16 -3.36
C SER A 42 49.51 -25.18 -2.47
N GLN A 43 50.06 -23.98 -2.27
CA GLN A 43 49.40 -22.89 -1.54
C GLN A 43 48.16 -22.40 -2.29
N LEU A 44 48.29 -22.11 -3.59
CA LEU A 44 47.18 -21.68 -4.43
C LEU A 44 46.07 -22.73 -4.47
N ALA A 45 46.39 -24.03 -4.54
CA ALA A 45 45.39 -25.09 -4.51
C ALA A 45 44.58 -25.12 -3.20
N ARG A 46 45.22 -24.83 -2.05
CA ARG A 46 44.52 -24.71 -0.76
C ARG A 46 43.66 -23.46 -0.69
N ASP A 47 44.14 -22.35 -1.22
CA ASP A 47 43.39 -21.09 -1.25
C ASP A 47 42.16 -21.21 -2.16
N VAL A 48 42.31 -21.80 -3.35
CA VAL A 48 41.18 -22.06 -4.26
C VAL A 48 40.16 -22.98 -3.62
N LYS A 49 40.62 -24.05 -2.93
CA LYS A 49 39.72 -24.94 -2.20
C LYS A 49 38.95 -24.20 -1.10
N THR A 50 39.65 -23.40 -0.30
CA THR A 50 39.05 -22.61 0.79
C THR A 50 38.04 -21.61 0.24
N GLU A 51 38.36 -20.95 -0.87
CA GLU A 51 37.45 -20.04 -1.56
C GLU A 51 36.23 -20.77 -2.15
N LEU A 52 36.41 -21.98 -2.69
CA LEU A 52 35.31 -22.81 -3.18
C LEU A 52 34.37 -23.21 -2.03
N ASP A 53 34.93 -23.69 -0.93
CA ASP A 53 34.18 -24.08 0.27
C ASP A 53 33.40 -22.87 0.83
N ASN A 54 34.03 -21.69 0.89
CA ASN A 54 33.38 -20.44 1.31
C ASN A 54 32.25 -20.01 0.35
N ARG A 55 32.43 -20.19 -0.96
CA ARG A 55 31.38 -19.92 -1.95
C ARG A 55 30.21 -20.88 -1.81
N ASP A 56 30.48 -22.16 -1.62
CA ASP A 56 29.45 -23.17 -1.43
C ASP A 56 28.64 -22.90 -0.16
N GLU A 57 29.29 -22.54 0.95
CA GLU A 57 28.61 -22.12 2.18
C GLU A 57 27.70 -20.91 1.94
N LYS A 58 28.19 -19.90 1.21
CA LYS A 58 27.41 -18.69 0.89
C LYS A 58 26.22 -18.98 -0.03
N ILE A 59 26.41 -19.87 -1.01
CA ILE A 59 25.34 -20.32 -1.92
C ILE A 59 24.26 -21.04 -1.11
N GLN A 60 24.64 -21.97 -0.23
CA GLN A 60 23.70 -22.70 0.62
C GLN A 60 22.93 -21.78 1.56
N ALA A 61 23.63 -20.81 2.19
CA ALA A 61 22.99 -19.82 3.05
C ALA A 61 21.96 -18.97 2.28
N THR A 62 22.28 -18.57 1.05
CA THR A 62 21.37 -17.80 0.20
C THR A 62 20.17 -18.63 -0.24
N LEU A 63 20.38 -19.91 -0.60
CA LEU A 63 19.29 -20.83 -0.96
C LEU A 63 18.32 -21.05 0.20
N ASN A 64 18.84 -21.26 1.41
CA ASN A 64 18.01 -21.39 2.61
C ASN A 64 17.20 -20.12 2.86
N MET A 65 17.83 -18.95 2.76
CA MET A 65 17.13 -17.68 2.92
C MET A 65 16.02 -17.48 1.87
N LEU A 66 16.29 -17.81 0.60
CA LEU A 66 15.29 -17.73 -0.46
C LEU A 66 14.14 -18.71 -0.21
N HIS A 67 14.42 -19.93 0.24
CA HIS A 67 13.41 -20.92 0.57
C HIS A 67 12.49 -20.44 1.72
N ASP A 68 13.06 -19.90 2.79
CA ASP A 68 12.31 -19.33 3.90
C ASP A 68 11.44 -18.14 3.46
N SER A 69 12.00 -17.29 2.60
CA SER A 69 11.30 -16.15 2.01
C SER A 69 10.10 -16.60 1.17
N ILE A 70 10.29 -17.60 0.31
CA ILE A 70 9.23 -18.17 -0.54
C ILE A 70 8.13 -18.78 0.33
N ASN A 71 8.49 -19.53 1.38
CA ASN A 71 7.52 -20.13 2.28
C ASN A 71 6.69 -19.06 3.00
N LYS A 72 7.35 -18.02 3.53
CA LYS A 72 6.67 -16.91 4.19
C LYS A 72 5.73 -16.16 3.24
N LEU A 73 6.16 -15.94 1.99
CA LEU A 73 5.29 -15.36 0.96
C LEU A 73 4.10 -16.26 0.64
N GLY A 74 4.31 -17.58 0.55
CA GLY A 74 3.25 -18.56 0.34
C GLY A 74 2.20 -18.55 1.45
N GLU A 75 2.63 -18.44 2.71
CA GLU A 75 1.71 -18.28 3.85
C GLU A 75 0.95 -16.96 3.81
N ALA A 76 1.63 -15.86 3.46
CA ALA A 76 1.00 -14.56 3.33
C ALA A 76 -0.07 -14.54 2.23
N ILE A 77 0.21 -15.16 1.07
CA ILE A 77 -0.75 -15.29 -0.04
C ILE A 77 -1.98 -16.10 0.39
N LYS A 78 -1.78 -17.24 1.08
CA LYS A 78 -2.92 -18.03 1.59
C LYS A 78 -3.81 -17.21 2.53
N LYS A 79 -3.20 -16.44 3.42
CA LYS A 79 -3.93 -15.56 4.34
C LYS A 79 -4.70 -14.46 3.62
N ASP A 80 -4.10 -13.88 2.58
CA ASP A 80 -4.73 -12.85 1.76
C ASP A 80 -5.92 -13.42 0.97
N GLU A 81 -5.76 -14.62 0.40
CA GLU A 81 -6.83 -15.34 -0.29
C GLU A 81 -8.01 -15.65 0.66
N GLU A 82 -7.73 -16.12 1.88
CA GLU A 82 -8.76 -16.35 2.90
C GLU A 82 -9.52 -15.05 3.25
N TYR A 83 -8.79 -13.94 3.38
CA TYR A 83 -9.38 -12.63 3.67
C TYR A 83 -10.25 -12.13 2.50
N ALA A 84 -9.79 -12.31 1.27
CA ALA A 84 -10.55 -11.96 0.07
C ALA A 84 -11.84 -12.79 -0.04
N GLN A 85 -11.77 -14.08 0.24
CA GLN A 85 -12.95 -14.96 0.27
C GLN A 85 -13.93 -14.55 1.37
N GLU A 86 -13.45 -14.24 2.57
CA GLU A 86 -14.31 -13.78 3.67
C GLU A 86 -15.00 -12.47 3.34
N THR A 87 -14.28 -11.50 2.78
CA THR A 87 -14.85 -10.23 2.31
C THR A 87 -15.93 -10.47 1.27
N ARG A 88 -15.71 -11.40 0.33
CA ARG A 88 -16.72 -11.77 -0.67
C ARG A 88 -17.97 -12.41 -0.04
N ARG A 89 -17.81 -13.29 0.95
CA ARG A 89 -18.94 -13.87 1.70
C ARG A 89 -19.75 -12.80 2.42
N GLN A 90 -19.09 -11.83 3.05
CA GLN A 90 -19.75 -10.73 3.74
C GLN A 90 -20.56 -9.86 2.77
N LEU A 91 -20.02 -9.57 1.58
CA LEU A 91 -20.76 -8.85 0.54
C LEU A 91 -22.00 -9.62 0.08
N ASP A 92 -21.90 -10.93 -0.10
CA ASP A 92 -23.04 -11.77 -0.49
C ASP A 92 -24.12 -11.84 0.61
N ASP A 93 -23.72 -11.89 1.89
CA ASP A 93 -24.64 -11.80 3.03
C ASP A 93 -25.36 -10.45 3.09
N ILE A 94 -24.61 -9.34 2.97
CA ILE A 94 -25.18 -7.98 2.94
C ILE A 94 -26.15 -7.84 1.77
N ARG A 95 -25.79 -8.35 0.58
CA ARG A 95 -26.65 -8.31 -0.60
C ARG A 95 -27.93 -9.11 -0.38
N SER A 96 -27.84 -10.28 0.26
CA SER A 96 -28.99 -11.12 0.59
C SER A 96 -29.92 -10.44 1.58
N ARG A 97 -29.38 -9.81 2.64
CA ARG A 97 -30.16 -9.01 3.60
C ARG A 97 -30.84 -7.82 2.95
N LEU A 98 -30.14 -7.11 2.05
CA LEU A 98 -30.70 -5.97 1.31
C LEU A 98 -31.90 -6.40 0.46
N ASN A 99 -31.78 -7.51 -0.27
CA ASN A 99 -32.87 -8.07 -1.06
C ASN A 99 -34.07 -8.46 -0.18
N GLY A 100 -33.83 -9.05 0.99
CA GLY A 100 -34.87 -9.34 1.98
C GLY A 100 -35.62 -8.08 2.43
N ILE A 101 -34.89 -7.01 2.78
CA ILE A 101 -35.47 -5.74 3.21
C ILE A 101 -36.26 -5.06 2.07
N MET A 102 -35.74 -5.07 0.83
CA MET A 102 -36.47 -4.50 -0.31
C MET A 102 -37.79 -5.22 -0.59
N THR A 103 -37.80 -6.55 -0.48
CA THR A 103 -39.00 -7.36 -0.67
C THR A 103 -40.03 -7.11 0.44
N GLN A 104 -39.59 -6.85 1.68
CA GLN A 104 -40.47 -6.47 2.78
C GLN A 104 -41.04 -5.05 2.63
N LYS A 105 -40.26 -4.09 2.10
CA LYS A 105 -40.74 -2.71 1.87
C LYS A 105 -41.84 -2.64 0.80
N SER A 106 -41.80 -3.50 -0.23
CA SER A 106 -42.83 -3.55 -1.28
C SER A 106 -44.21 -4.01 -0.82
N VAL A 107 -44.33 -4.68 0.34
CA VAL A 107 -45.63 -5.15 0.84
C VAL A 107 -46.36 -4.06 1.66
N THR A 108 -45.66 -3.02 2.13
CA THR A 108 -46.23 -2.04 3.08
C THR A 108 -46.61 -0.69 2.44
N GLU A 109 -46.25 -0.42 1.18
CA GLU A 109 -46.47 0.89 0.53
C GLU A 109 -47.76 1.02 -0.31
N SER A 110 -48.78 0.18 -0.07
CA SER A 110 -50.11 0.33 -0.68
C SER A 110 -51.12 1.02 0.26
N SER A 111 -50.85 2.26 0.70
CA SER A 111 -51.91 3.25 0.96
C SER A 111 -51.32 4.64 1.21
N SER A 112 -51.56 5.59 0.31
CA SER A 112 -52.15 6.91 0.64
C SER A 112 -52.10 7.87 -0.56
N THR A 113 -53.18 8.63 -0.68
CA THR A 113 -53.60 9.54 -1.73
C THR A 113 -52.86 10.90 -1.74
N PRO A 114 -53.02 11.72 -2.81
CA PRO A 114 -52.12 12.83 -3.12
C PRO A 114 -52.53 14.17 -2.49
N HIS A 115 -51.56 14.93 -1.99
CA HIS A 115 -51.72 16.32 -1.51
C HIS A 115 -50.91 17.33 -2.37
N PRO A 116 -51.40 18.58 -2.51
CA PRO A 116 -50.99 19.48 -3.58
C PRO A 116 -49.65 20.18 -3.35
N ALA A 117 -49.00 20.48 -4.47
CA ALA A 117 -47.67 21.03 -4.60
C ALA A 117 -47.49 22.43 -3.98
N LYS A 118 -46.52 22.56 -3.07
CA LYS A 118 -45.79 23.81 -2.85
C LYS A 118 -44.40 23.66 -3.47
N LYS A 119 -44.16 24.46 -4.52
CA LYS A 119 -42.88 24.60 -5.21
C LYS A 119 -41.81 25.04 -4.20
N LYS A 120 -41.02 24.09 -3.69
CA LYS A 120 -39.72 24.37 -3.10
C LYS A 120 -38.70 24.00 -4.16
N THR A 121 -37.87 24.95 -4.54
CA THR A 121 -36.65 24.74 -5.32
C THR A 121 -35.97 23.47 -4.80
N SER A 122 -35.95 22.42 -5.61
CA SER A 122 -35.28 21.16 -5.26
C SER A 122 -33.80 21.44 -5.14
N SER A 123 -33.36 21.80 -3.93
CA SER A 123 -31.95 21.98 -3.64
C SER A 123 -31.25 20.67 -4.00
N VAL A 124 -30.14 20.73 -4.74
CA VAL A 124 -29.36 19.54 -5.10
C VAL A 124 -28.91 18.76 -3.86
N LEU A 125 -28.87 19.44 -2.70
CA LEU A 125 -28.56 18.89 -1.39
C LEU A 125 -29.74 18.19 -0.71
N ASN A 126 -30.93 18.10 -1.34
CA ASN A 126 -32.10 17.49 -0.71
C ASN A 126 -31.83 16.01 -0.41
N GLY A 127 -32.01 15.63 0.86
CA GLY A 127 -31.78 14.26 1.32
C GLY A 127 -30.31 13.92 1.61
N MET A 128 -29.37 14.86 1.47
CA MET A 128 -28.04 14.72 2.05
C MET A 128 -28.10 14.99 3.56
N LYS A 129 -27.46 14.16 4.37
CA LYS A 129 -27.38 14.35 5.83
C LYS A 129 -25.99 13.97 6.33
N ILE A 130 -25.39 14.83 7.14
CA ILE A 130 -24.10 14.57 7.78
C ILE A 130 -24.30 13.53 8.89
N MET A 131 -23.63 12.38 8.80
CA MET A 131 -23.65 11.33 9.81
C MET A 131 -22.52 11.49 10.81
N SER A 132 -21.29 11.52 10.32
CA SER A 132 -20.08 11.67 11.13
C SER A 132 -19.07 12.53 10.38
N MET A 133 -18.20 13.20 11.11
CA MET A 133 -17.10 14.00 10.57
C MET A 133 -15.85 13.66 11.37
N GLU A 134 -14.80 13.25 10.68
CA GLU A 134 -13.54 12.86 11.28
C GLU A 134 -12.41 13.47 10.46
N THR A 135 -11.59 14.31 11.11
CA THR A 135 -10.37 14.95 10.58
C THR A 135 -10.24 14.97 9.04
N GLY A 136 -10.97 15.87 8.37
CA GLY A 136 -10.90 16.06 6.91
C GLY A 136 -11.78 15.11 6.06
N MET A 137 -12.53 14.22 6.70
CA MET A 137 -13.50 13.31 6.08
C MET A 137 -14.91 13.59 6.62
N ALA A 138 -15.89 13.56 5.73
CA ALA A 138 -17.29 13.63 6.08
C ALA A 138 -18.05 12.41 5.57
N TRP A 139 -18.84 11.81 6.45
CA TRP A 139 -19.75 10.71 6.13
C TRP A 139 -21.14 11.30 5.88
N ILE A 140 -21.56 11.31 4.62
CA ILE A 140 -22.84 11.89 4.19
C ILE A 140 -23.77 10.77 3.76
N ARG A 141 -24.95 10.68 4.40
CA ARG A 141 -26.03 9.81 3.95
C ARG A 141 -26.79 10.49 2.82
N TRP A 142 -26.89 9.83 1.67
CA TRP A 142 -27.59 10.33 0.49
C TRP A 142 -28.08 9.17 -0.37
N GLN A 143 -29.31 9.28 -0.89
CA GLN A 143 -29.96 8.24 -1.72
C GLN A 143 -29.97 6.82 -1.09
N GLY A 144 -30.05 6.73 0.24
CA GLY A 144 -30.07 5.45 0.95
C GLY A 144 -28.69 4.85 1.26
N SER A 145 -27.60 5.44 0.76
CA SER A 145 -26.22 5.01 1.02
C SER A 145 -25.45 6.05 1.84
N THR A 146 -24.36 5.63 2.49
CA THR A 146 -23.44 6.53 3.19
C THR A 146 -22.16 6.65 2.38
N TRP A 147 -21.79 7.90 2.07
CA TRP A 147 -20.63 8.24 1.26
C TRP A 147 -19.59 8.91 2.13
N ALA A 148 -18.33 8.52 1.97
CA ALA A 148 -17.20 9.17 2.60
C ALA A 148 -16.57 10.15 1.60
N VAL A 149 -16.52 11.44 1.95
CA VAL A 149 -16.01 12.48 1.07
C VAL A 149 -14.97 13.35 1.77
N ARG A 150 -13.97 13.78 0.99
CA ARG A 150 -12.95 14.76 1.39
C ARG A 150 -13.14 16.08 0.64
N GLU A 151 -12.48 17.13 1.11
CA GLU A 151 -12.37 18.39 0.37
C GLU A 151 -11.81 18.14 -1.04
N GLY A 152 -12.41 18.76 -2.05
CA GLY A 152 -12.10 18.57 -3.46
C GLY A 152 -12.80 17.38 -4.11
N GLN A 153 -13.39 16.45 -3.37
CA GLN A 153 -14.14 15.33 -3.95
C GLN A 153 -15.56 15.71 -4.33
N THR A 154 -16.14 14.98 -5.28
CA THR A 154 -17.51 15.17 -5.75
C THR A 154 -18.45 14.10 -5.21
N LEU A 155 -19.62 14.53 -4.72
CA LEU A 155 -20.74 13.67 -4.38
C LEU A 155 -21.89 13.94 -5.34
N GLY A 156 -22.07 13.07 -6.33
CA GLY A 156 -22.98 13.33 -7.45
C GLY A 156 -22.51 14.53 -8.27
N ASN A 157 -23.37 15.54 -8.43
CA ASN A 157 -23.06 16.80 -9.13
C ASN A 157 -22.60 17.92 -8.18
N VAL A 158 -22.24 17.59 -6.94
CA VAL A 158 -21.85 18.54 -5.89
C VAL A 158 -20.39 18.36 -5.54
N VAL A 159 -19.59 19.42 -5.62
CA VAL A 159 -18.17 19.41 -5.21
C VAL A 159 -18.08 19.83 -3.75
N ILE A 160 -17.36 19.06 -2.93
CA ILE A 160 -17.04 19.42 -1.54
C ILE A 160 -15.91 20.44 -1.54
N GLN A 161 -16.18 21.67 -1.08
CA GLN A 161 -15.18 22.74 -1.05
C GLN A 161 -14.45 22.79 0.28
N ARG A 162 -15.19 22.64 1.39
CA ARG A 162 -14.64 22.72 2.75
C ARG A 162 -15.43 21.88 3.73
N ILE A 163 -14.74 21.27 4.69
CA ILE A 163 -15.32 20.46 5.76
C ILE A 163 -14.92 21.10 7.10
N ASP A 164 -15.90 21.64 7.82
CA ASP A 164 -15.68 22.22 9.16
C ASP A 164 -16.20 21.24 10.25
N PRO A 165 -15.32 20.50 10.94
CA PRO A 165 -15.73 19.56 11.97
C PRO A 165 -16.22 20.27 13.24
N THR A 166 -15.78 21.50 13.52
CA THR A 166 -16.14 22.24 14.73
C THR A 166 -17.60 22.67 14.70
N THR A 167 -18.07 23.15 13.55
CA THR A 167 -19.46 23.59 13.36
C THR A 167 -20.34 22.53 12.69
N ARG A 168 -19.79 21.33 12.45
CA ARG A 168 -20.42 20.23 11.71
C ARG A 168 -21.05 20.70 10.39
N THR A 169 -20.29 21.47 9.62
CA THR A 169 -20.80 22.13 8.41
C THR A 169 -19.94 21.75 7.21
N ILE A 170 -20.56 21.49 6.07
CA ILE A 170 -19.86 21.19 4.81
C ILE A 170 -20.25 22.23 3.78
N ILE A 171 -19.26 22.95 3.26
CA ILE A 171 -19.45 23.92 2.17
C ILE A 171 -19.28 23.18 0.86
N THR A 172 -20.29 23.25 0.01
CA THR A 172 -20.29 22.58 -1.29
C THR A 172 -20.63 23.55 -2.43
N SER A 173 -20.37 23.16 -3.67
CA SER A 173 -20.75 23.95 -4.86
C SER A 173 -22.26 24.23 -4.97
N ALA A 174 -23.10 23.40 -4.34
CA ALA A 174 -24.55 23.56 -4.32
C ALA A 174 -25.09 24.25 -3.05
N GLY A 175 -24.20 24.71 -2.17
CA GLY A 175 -24.54 25.37 -0.90
C GLY A 175 -23.98 24.66 0.32
N THR A 176 -24.52 25.01 1.49
CA THR A 176 -23.98 24.54 2.77
C THR A 176 -24.85 23.44 3.37
N LEU A 177 -24.25 22.32 3.73
CA LEU A 177 -24.88 21.20 4.43
C LEU A 177 -24.62 21.30 5.94
N ARG A 178 -25.65 21.01 6.75
CA ARG A 178 -25.64 21.04 8.22
C ARG A 178 -26.38 19.83 8.79
#